data_AF-A0A455U9C6-F1
#
_entry.id   AF-A0A455U9C6-F1
#
_cell.length_a   1.000
_cell.length_b   1.000
_cell.length_c   1.000
_cell.angle_alpha   90.00
_cell.angle_beta   90.00
_cell.angle_gamma   90.00
#
_symmetry.space_group_name_H-M   'P 1'
#
loop_
_entity.id
_entity.type
_entity.pdbx_description
1 polymer ?
#
loop_
_entity_poly.entity_id
_entity_poly.type
_entity_poly.pdbx_seq_one_letter_code
_entity_poly.pdbx_strand_id
1 'polypeptide(L)'
;MESMSNAPHVLAKARGGYRLGHGELKDHMFLDGLEDAETGKLMGVFAQDVASDRGYTRERLDDFAIASLERAMAATNTGHLATEMAPVTVTSRQGETLVEHDEQPFQAKLDKIRQLRPAFAKDGTITAANASSISDGASALILASQAAADQHGIKPLARMLGHTTHSRHPSEFTIAPVGRLKN
;
A
#
# COMPACT_ATOMS: atom_id res chain seq x y z
N MET A 1 2.83 5.55 -10.15
CA MET A 1 2.61 4.21 -10.73
C MET A 1 3.54 3.28 -10.01
N GLU A 2 3.03 2.15 -9.55
CA GLU A 2 3.81 1.10 -8.89
C GLU A 2 3.39 -0.24 -9.47
N SER A 3 4.34 -1.15 -9.65
CA SER A 3 4.03 -2.55 -9.92
C SER A 3 4.94 -3.46 -9.11
N MET A 4 4.48 -3.76 -7.89
CA MET A 4 5.19 -4.61 -6.96
C MET A 4 5.31 -6.05 -7.47
N SER A 5 4.33 -6.54 -8.23
CA SER A 5 4.37 -7.89 -8.82
C SER A 5 5.52 -8.08 -9.81
N ASN A 6 6.00 -6.98 -10.41
CA ASN A 6 7.10 -6.99 -11.39
C ASN A 6 8.46 -6.61 -10.79
N ALA A 7 8.56 -6.51 -9.45
CA ALA A 7 9.82 -6.20 -8.79
C ALA A 7 10.87 -7.30 -9.08
N PRO A 8 12.09 -6.93 -9.53
CA PRO A 8 13.12 -7.91 -9.84
C PRO A 8 13.77 -8.45 -8.56
N HIS A 9 14.62 -9.46 -8.73
CA HIS A 9 15.63 -9.77 -7.72
C HIS A 9 16.98 -9.14 -8.10
N VAL A 10 17.79 -8.78 -7.11
CA VAL A 10 19.07 -8.10 -7.30
C VAL A 10 20.24 -8.86 -6.68
N LEU A 11 21.40 -8.80 -7.34
CA LEU A 11 22.66 -9.39 -6.89
C LEU A 11 23.69 -8.27 -6.67
N ALA A 12 23.84 -7.82 -5.43
CA ALA A 12 24.63 -6.63 -5.09
C ALA A 12 26.11 -6.70 -5.52
N LYS A 13 26.71 -7.89 -5.54
CA LYS A 13 28.14 -8.06 -5.85
C LYS A 13 28.41 -8.52 -7.29
N ALA A 14 27.38 -8.81 -8.09
CA ALA A 14 27.55 -9.38 -9.42
C ALA A 14 28.42 -8.52 -10.34
N ARG A 15 28.31 -7.18 -10.24
CA ARG A 15 29.09 -6.24 -11.03
C ARG A 15 30.61 -6.37 -10.81
N GLY A 16 31.03 -6.61 -9.57
CA GLY A 16 32.45 -6.77 -9.21
C GLY A 16 32.93 -8.22 -9.25
N GLY A 17 32.03 -9.19 -9.45
CA GLY A 17 32.29 -10.61 -9.37
C GLY A 17 32.31 -11.15 -7.94
N TYR A 18 31.85 -12.39 -7.75
CA TYR A 18 31.80 -13.05 -6.43
C TYR A 18 33.12 -13.72 -6.02
N ARG A 19 34.05 -13.91 -6.97
CA ARG A 19 35.30 -14.68 -6.82
C ARG A 19 35.11 -16.14 -6.40
N LEU A 20 34.71 -16.41 -5.15
CA LEU A 20 34.50 -17.74 -4.56
C LEU A 20 33.55 -17.61 -3.35
N GLY A 21 32.59 -18.53 -3.23
CA GLY A 21 31.62 -18.58 -2.13
C GLY A 21 30.18 -18.27 -2.54
N HIS A 22 29.25 -18.41 -1.59
CA HIS A 22 27.82 -18.13 -1.81
C HIS A 22 27.52 -16.64 -1.88
N GLY A 23 26.47 -16.30 -2.63
CA GLY A 23 25.90 -14.95 -2.72
C GLY A 23 24.43 -14.97 -2.31
N GLU A 24 23.94 -13.81 -1.89
CA GLU A 24 22.54 -13.60 -1.56
C GLU A 24 21.81 -12.98 -2.75
N LEU A 25 20.69 -13.58 -3.14
CA LEU A 25 19.75 -13.01 -4.10
C LEU A 25 18.72 -12.21 -3.29
N LYS A 26 18.71 -10.89 -3.47
CA LYS A 26 17.81 -10.02 -2.71
C LYS A 26 16.54 -9.73 -3.48
N ASP A 27 15.41 -9.75 -2.81
CA ASP A 27 14.15 -9.26 -3.34
C ASP A 27 14.16 -7.71 -3.34
N HIS A 28 13.99 -7.09 -4.51
CA HIS A 28 14.03 -5.64 -4.66
C HIS A 28 12.85 -4.94 -3.97
N MET A 29 11.66 -5.54 -3.97
CA MET A 29 10.48 -4.97 -3.32
C MET A 29 10.70 -4.87 -1.81
N PHE A 30 11.32 -5.90 -1.22
CA PHE A 30 11.71 -5.86 0.18
C PHE A 30 12.79 -4.82 0.42
N LEU A 31 13.90 -4.92 -0.30
CA LEU A 31 15.08 -4.08 -0.10
C LEU A 31 14.79 -2.58 -0.22
N ASP A 32 14.03 -2.18 -1.23
CA ASP A 32 13.83 -0.76 -1.57
C ASP A 32 12.46 -0.21 -1.12
N GLY A 33 11.54 -1.06 -0.65
CA GLY A 33 10.17 -0.67 -0.36
C GLY A 33 9.61 -1.10 1.01
N LEU A 34 10.01 -2.26 1.54
CA LEU A 34 9.38 -2.85 2.73
C LEU A 34 10.34 -3.06 3.90
N GLU A 35 11.63 -2.83 3.70
CA GLU A 35 12.67 -2.87 4.72
C GLU A 35 13.11 -1.46 5.10
N ASP A 36 13.41 -1.29 6.38
CA ASP A 36 14.01 -0.09 6.91
C ASP A 36 15.47 0.04 6.44
N ALA A 37 15.83 1.18 5.87
CA ALA A 37 17.17 1.39 5.32
C ALA A 37 18.27 1.39 6.40
N GLU A 38 17.95 1.69 7.65
CA GLU A 38 18.91 1.71 8.76
C GLU A 38 19.10 0.31 9.38
N THR A 39 18.00 -0.39 9.65
CA THR A 39 18.02 -1.62 10.45
C THR A 39 17.77 -2.90 9.65
N GLY A 40 17.29 -2.80 8.41
CA GLY A 40 16.84 -3.93 7.59
C GLY A 40 15.57 -4.62 8.13
N LYS A 41 14.88 -4.01 9.10
CA LYS A 41 13.63 -4.57 9.65
C LYS A 41 12.47 -4.31 8.70
N LEU A 42 11.56 -5.28 8.61
CA LEU A 42 10.31 -5.11 7.85
C LEU A 42 9.42 -4.04 8.50
N MET A 43 8.75 -3.23 7.68
CA MET A 43 7.80 -2.22 8.13
C MET A 43 6.72 -2.78 9.08
N GLY A 44 6.29 -4.03 8.87
CA GLY A 44 5.31 -4.72 9.72
C GLY A 44 5.78 -4.95 11.16
N VAL A 45 7.10 -5.03 11.41
CA VAL A 45 7.67 -5.12 12.76
C VAL A 45 7.45 -3.81 13.51
N PHE A 46 7.72 -2.67 12.88
CA PHE A 46 7.44 -1.36 13.50
C PHE A 46 5.95 -1.11 13.70
N ALA A 47 5.10 -1.58 12.79
CA ALA A 47 3.65 -1.54 12.99
C ALA A 47 3.24 -2.35 14.24
N GLN A 48 3.84 -3.53 14.45
CA GLN A 48 3.62 -4.33 15.64
C GLN A 48 4.13 -3.66 16.91
N ASP A 49 5.31 -3.05 16.88
CA ASP A 49 5.89 -2.34 18.03
C ASP A 49 4.96 -1.19 18.46
N VAL A 50 4.54 -0.35 17.51
CA VAL A 50 3.62 0.76 17.79
C VAL A 50 2.25 0.27 18.27
N ALA A 51 1.73 -0.84 17.70
CA ALA A 51 0.48 -1.43 18.16
C ALA A 51 0.58 -1.92 19.60
N SER A 52 1.70 -2.54 19.97
CA SER A 52 1.98 -3.01 21.33
C SER A 52 2.07 -1.84 22.31
N ASP A 53 2.87 -0.81 21.97
CA ASP A 53 3.09 0.38 22.80
C ASP A 53 1.80 1.15 23.07
N ARG A 54 0.87 1.15 22.10
CA ARG A 54 -0.43 1.82 22.20
C ARG A 54 -1.56 0.92 22.71
N GLY A 55 -1.28 -0.34 23.01
CA GLY A 55 -2.28 -1.30 23.48
C GLY A 55 -3.39 -1.58 22.47
N TYR A 56 -3.08 -1.58 21.17
CA TYR A 56 -4.04 -1.94 20.14
C TYR A 56 -4.27 -3.45 20.12
N THR A 57 -5.48 -3.85 20.50
CA THR A 57 -5.83 -5.28 20.55
C THR A 57 -6.04 -5.86 19.15
N ARG A 58 -5.88 -7.18 19.05
CA ARG A 58 -6.12 -7.93 17.81
C ARG A 58 -7.55 -7.71 17.30
N GLU A 59 -8.53 -7.75 18.20
CA GLU A 59 -9.94 -7.60 17.87
C GLU A 59 -10.20 -6.24 17.23
N ARG A 60 -9.63 -5.16 17.80
CA ARG A 60 -9.79 -3.80 17.28
C ARG A 60 -9.21 -3.65 15.87
N LEU A 61 -8.04 -4.24 15.62
CA LEU A 61 -7.39 -4.18 14.32
C LEU A 61 -8.17 -4.97 13.27
N ASP A 62 -8.66 -6.17 13.64
CA ASP A 62 -9.49 -6.99 12.76
C ASP A 62 -10.86 -6.34 12.48
N ASP A 63 -11.49 -5.71 13.48
CA ASP A 63 -12.75 -4.97 13.31
C ASP A 63 -12.58 -3.83 12.30
N PHE A 64 -11.47 -3.09 12.39
CA PHE A 64 -11.15 -2.05 11.43
C PHE A 64 -10.95 -2.62 10.02
N ALA A 65 -10.21 -3.73 9.90
CA ALA A 65 -9.96 -4.38 8.62
C ALA A 65 -11.26 -4.90 7.97
N ILE A 66 -12.13 -5.55 8.74
CA ILE A 66 -13.44 -6.02 8.29
C ILE A 66 -14.28 -4.85 7.81
N ALA A 67 -14.39 -3.78 8.61
CA ALA A 67 -15.18 -2.62 8.23
C ALA A 67 -14.61 -1.90 6.98
N SER A 68 -13.29 -1.90 6.81
CA SER A 68 -12.64 -1.36 5.60
C SER A 68 -12.99 -2.20 4.37
N LEU A 69 -12.93 -3.52 4.50
CA LEU A 69 -13.24 -4.47 3.44
C LEU A 69 -14.70 -4.38 3.00
N GLU A 70 -15.63 -4.38 3.95
CA GLU A 70 -17.07 -4.25 3.68
C GLU A 70 -17.39 -2.94 2.95
N ARG A 71 -16.76 -1.82 3.34
CA ARG A 71 -16.91 -0.53 2.65
C ARG A 71 -16.38 -0.56 1.23
N ALA A 72 -15.22 -1.18 1.01
CA ALA A 72 -14.64 -1.30 -0.33
C ALA A 72 -15.55 -2.14 -1.24
N MET A 73 -16.02 -3.30 -0.77
CA MET A 73 -16.96 -4.14 -1.51
C MET A 73 -18.27 -3.40 -1.80
N ALA A 74 -18.82 -2.69 -0.82
CA ALA A 74 -20.04 -1.90 -1.00
C ALA A 74 -19.85 -0.79 -2.03
N ALA A 75 -18.74 -0.03 -1.98
CA ALA A 75 -18.44 1.04 -2.91
C ALA A 75 -18.31 0.54 -4.35
N THR A 76 -17.65 -0.62 -4.56
CA THR A 76 -17.57 -1.24 -5.88
C THR A 76 -18.94 -1.72 -6.37
N ASN A 77 -19.69 -2.45 -5.53
CA ASN A 77 -21.00 -3.01 -5.92
C ASN A 77 -22.06 -1.95 -6.20
N THR A 78 -21.94 -0.77 -5.58
CA THR A 78 -22.86 0.36 -5.79
C THR A 78 -22.38 1.33 -6.87
N GLY A 79 -21.24 1.06 -7.50
CA GLY A 79 -20.68 1.87 -8.59
C GLY A 79 -20.06 3.20 -8.14
N HIS A 80 -19.81 3.40 -6.84
CA HIS A 80 -19.21 4.65 -6.34
C HIS A 80 -17.81 4.91 -6.90
N LEU A 81 -17.06 3.86 -7.23
CA LEU A 81 -15.71 3.97 -7.78
C LEU A 81 -15.70 4.08 -9.33
N ALA A 82 -16.83 3.86 -10.00
CA ALA A 82 -16.86 3.77 -11.46
C ALA A 82 -16.39 5.06 -12.16
N THR A 83 -16.58 6.23 -11.54
CA THR A 83 -16.19 7.52 -12.13
C THR A 83 -14.71 7.83 -12.01
N GLU A 84 -13.99 7.20 -11.09
CA GLU A 84 -12.55 7.41 -10.88
C GLU A 84 -11.68 6.30 -11.48
N MET A 85 -12.28 5.17 -11.85
CA MET A 85 -11.58 4.04 -12.47
C MET A 85 -11.36 4.27 -13.97
N ALA A 86 -10.11 4.08 -14.42
CA ALA A 86 -9.76 4.00 -15.84
C ALA A 86 -9.46 2.53 -16.18
N PRO A 87 -10.32 1.84 -16.96
CA PRO A 87 -10.11 0.46 -17.37
C PRO A 87 -8.75 0.20 -18.01
N VAL A 88 -8.14 -0.94 -17.68
CA VAL A 88 -6.88 -1.39 -18.26
C VAL A 88 -7.10 -2.71 -19.00
N THR A 89 -6.86 -2.73 -20.30
CA THR A 89 -6.86 -3.96 -21.09
C THR A 89 -5.50 -4.65 -20.99
N VAL A 90 -5.49 -5.87 -20.46
CA VAL A 90 -4.31 -6.73 -20.38
C VAL A 90 -4.35 -7.76 -21.50
N THR A 91 -3.43 -7.63 -22.46
CA THR A 91 -3.32 -8.56 -23.59
C THR A 91 -2.35 -9.69 -23.25
N SER A 92 -2.80 -10.93 -23.43
CA SER A 92 -2.02 -12.16 -23.23
C SER A 92 -2.08 -13.05 -24.47
N ARG A 93 -1.30 -14.14 -24.48
CA ARG A 93 -1.41 -15.17 -25.53
C ARG A 93 -2.78 -15.84 -25.56
N GLN A 94 -3.50 -15.83 -24.44
CA GLN A 94 -4.82 -16.44 -24.27
C GLN A 94 -5.96 -15.47 -24.65
N GLY A 95 -5.64 -14.22 -25.00
CA GLY A 95 -6.62 -13.19 -25.34
C GLY A 95 -6.48 -11.94 -24.48
N GLU A 96 -7.46 -11.05 -24.58
CA GLU A 96 -7.54 -9.80 -23.82
C GLU A 96 -8.41 -9.97 -22.58
N THR A 97 -7.97 -9.39 -21.46
CA THR A 97 -8.74 -9.28 -20.22
C THR A 97 -8.87 -7.83 -19.85
N LEU A 98 -10.09 -7.35 -19.67
CA LEU A 98 -10.37 -5.98 -19.24
C LEU A 98 -10.41 -5.94 -17.71
N VAL A 99 -9.59 -5.07 -17.11
CA VAL A 99 -9.51 -4.85 -15.66
C VAL A 99 -10.16 -3.50 -15.35
N GLU A 100 -11.32 -3.52 -14.69
CA GLU A 100 -12.16 -2.32 -14.45
C GLU A 100 -12.45 -2.09 -12.96
N HIS A 101 -12.09 -3.03 -12.10
CA HIS A 101 -12.42 -3.05 -10.68
C HIS A 101 -11.22 -3.47 -9.84
N ASP A 102 -11.16 -2.96 -8.61
CA ASP A 102 -10.21 -3.43 -7.61
C ASP A 102 -10.44 -4.92 -7.32
N GLU A 103 -9.39 -5.73 -7.45
CA GLU A 103 -9.47 -7.18 -7.24
C GLU A 103 -9.48 -7.58 -5.76
N GLN A 104 -8.70 -6.88 -4.93
CA GLN A 104 -8.30 -7.33 -3.59
C GLN A 104 -9.50 -7.47 -2.64
N PRO A 105 -10.49 -6.53 -2.62
CA PRO A 105 -11.66 -6.67 -1.75
C PRO A 105 -12.46 -7.96 -1.99
N PHE A 106 -12.50 -8.48 -3.22
CA PHE A 106 -13.30 -9.67 -3.55
C PHE A 106 -12.56 -11.00 -3.37
N GLN A 107 -11.23 -10.95 -3.19
CA GLN A 107 -10.41 -12.13 -2.90
C GLN A 107 -10.33 -12.44 -1.39
N ALA A 108 -10.66 -11.46 -0.54
CA ALA A 108 -10.59 -11.61 0.91
C ALA A 108 -11.68 -12.55 1.46
N LYS A 109 -11.29 -13.41 2.42
CA LYS A 109 -12.20 -14.33 3.12
C LYS A 109 -12.57 -13.75 4.48
N LEU A 110 -13.67 -13.01 4.54
CA LEU A 110 -14.17 -12.33 5.75
C LEU A 110 -14.22 -13.25 6.97
N ASP A 111 -14.71 -14.48 6.80
CA ASP A 111 -14.83 -15.49 7.85
C ASP A 111 -13.47 -15.99 8.40
N LYS A 112 -12.39 -15.75 7.67
CA LYS A 112 -11.02 -16.16 8.02
C LYS A 112 -10.18 -15.08 8.65
N ILE A 113 -10.58 -13.80 8.59
CA ILE A 113 -9.76 -12.67 9.08
C ILE A 113 -9.30 -12.88 10.52
N ARG A 114 -10.23 -13.22 11.42
CA ARG A 114 -9.94 -13.46 12.85
C ARG A 114 -9.14 -14.73 13.13
N GLN A 115 -9.02 -15.62 12.15
CA GLN A 115 -8.28 -16.89 12.28
C GLN A 115 -6.84 -16.78 11.79
N LEU A 116 -6.47 -15.67 11.13
CA LEU A 116 -5.13 -15.50 10.61
C LEU A 116 -4.11 -15.40 11.73
N ARG A 117 -2.96 -16.04 11.48
CA ARG A 117 -1.80 -15.99 12.37
C ARG A 117 -1.12 -14.62 12.28
N PRO A 118 -0.48 -14.17 13.37
CA PRO A 118 0.37 -12.99 13.33
C PRO A 118 1.47 -13.11 12.26
N ALA A 119 1.75 -12.02 11.57
CA ALA A 119 2.69 -12.00 10.43
C ALA A 119 4.12 -11.60 10.83
N PHE A 120 4.28 -10.78 11.87
CA PHE A 120 5.56 -10.12 12.18
C PHE A 120 6.11 -10.40 13.58
N ALA A 121 5.33 -11.02 14.47
CA ALA A 121 5.76 -11.44 15.81
C ALA A 121 4.93 -12.65 16.26
N LYS A 122 5.52 -13.57 17.04
CA LYS A 122 4.88 -14.82 17.47
C LYS A 122 3.52 -14.60 18.15
N ASP A 123 3.46 -13.65 19.07
CA ASP A 123 2.25 -13.28 19.82
C ASP A 123 1.76 -11.88 19.42
N GLY A 124 1.96 -11.53 18.14
CA GLY A 124 1.60 -10.23 17.58
C GLY A 124 0.11 -10.05 17.30
N THR A 125 -0.29 -8.82 17.01
CA THR A 125 -1.65 -8.42 16.65
C THR A 125 -1.80 -8.12 15.15
N ILE A 126 -0.69 -7.87 14.44
CA ILE A 126 -0.68 -7.62 12.99
C ILE A 126 -0.73 -8.94 12.21
N THR A 127 -1.64 -9.03 11.25
CA THR A 127 -1.84 -10.18 10.36
C THR A 127 -1.92 -9.75 8.91
N ALA A 128 -1.91 -10.71 7.99
CA ALA A 128 -2.09 -10.43 6.56
C ALA A 128 -3.46 -9.81 6.21
N ALA A 129 -4.49 -9.92 7.07
CA ALA A 129 -5.80 -9.29 6.81
C ALA A 129 -5.92 -7.87 7.35
N ASN A 130 -5.15 -7.51 8.38
CA ASN A 130 -5.20 -6.19 9.00
C ASN A 130 -3.96 -5.32 8.67
N ALA A 131 -3.17 -5.78 7.69
CA ALA A 131 -2.12 -5.02 7.01
C ALA A 131 -2.47 -4.90 5.52
N SER A 132 -1.97 -3.86 4.86
CA SER A 132 -2.12 -3.68 3.42
C SER A 132 -1.41 -4.79 2.64
N SER A 133 -1.99 -5.19 1.51
CA SER A 133 -1.40 -6.16 0.60
C SER A 133 -0.34 -5.53 -0.32
N ILE A 134 0.43 -6.40 -0.96
CA ILE A 134 1.24 -6.06 -2.13
C ILE A 134 0.28 -5.81 -3.29
N SER A 135 0.44 -4.72 -4.03
CA SER A 135 -0.52 -4.31 -5.06
C SER A 135 0.15 -3.59 -6.23
N ASP A 136 -0.50 -3.65 -7.39
CA ASP A 136 -0.11 -2.93 -8.60
C ASP A 136 -1.14 -1.83 -8.89
N GLY A 137 -0.70 -0.64 -9.29
CA GLY A 137 -1.64 0.44 -9.61
C GLY A 137 -1.00 1.77 -10.02
N ALA A 138 -1.82 2.64 -10.62
CA ALA A 138 -1.45 4.00 -10.95
C ALA A 138 -2.62 4.96 -10.73
N SER A 139 -2.31 6.18 -10.32
CA SER A 139 -3.25 7.29 -10.24
C SER A 139 -2.55 8.56 -10.73
N ALA A 140 -3.30 9.45 -11.38
CA ALA A 140 -2.80 10.70 -11.92
C ALA A 140 -3.83 11.82 -11.77
N LEU A 141 -3.35 13.04 -11.59
CA LEU A 141 -4.16 14.25 -11.46
C LEU A 141 -3.57 15.33 -12.37
N ILE A 142 -4.44 16.10 -13.04
CA ILE A 142 -4.02 17.31 -13.76
C ILE A 142 -4.12 18.49 -12.79
N LEU A 143 -2.99 19.15 -12.56
CA LEU A 143 -2.91 20.37 -11.77
C LEU A 143 -2.80 21.56 -12.72
N ALA A 144 -3.64 22.57 -12.51
CA ALA A 144 -3.64 23.80 -13.28
C ALA A 144 -3.83 24.99 -12.34
N SER A 145 -3.28 26.15 -12.71
CA SER A 145 -3.66 27.41 -12.08
C SER A 145 -5.11 27.76 -12.43
N GLN A 146 -5.77 28.56 -11.60
CA GLN A 146 -7.13 29.03 -11.90
C GLN A 146 -7.18 29.77 -13.25
N ALA A 147 -6.18 30.62 -13.54
CA ALA A 147 -6.10 31.34 -14.79
C ALA A 147 -6.00 30.42 -16.03
N ALA A 148 -5.22 29.33 -15.93
CA ALA A 148 -5.14 28.35 -17.01
C ALA A 148 -6.46 27.59 -17.19
N ALA A 149 -7.12 27.21 -16.09
CA ALA A 149 -8.43 26.59 -16.14
C ALA A 149 -9.47 27.50 -16.82
N ASP A 150 -9.50 28.78 -16.45
CA ASP A 150 -10.40 29.77 -17.03
C ASP A 150 -10.13 30.00 -18.52
N GLN A 151 -8.85 30.15 -18.91
CA GLN A 151 -8.43 30.32 -20.32
C GLN A 151 -8.88 29.16 -21.20
N HIS A 152 -8.85 27.93 -20.68
CA HIS A 152 -9.21 26.73 -21.41
C HIS A 152 -10.67 26.27 -21.18
N GLY A 153 -11.47 27.03 -20.43
CA GLY A 153 -12.85 26.67 -20.12
C GLY A 153 -13.00 25.38 -19.30
N ILE A 154 -11.97 24.99 -18.55
CA ILE A 154 -11.94 23.78 -17.73
C ILE A 154 -12.57 24.09 -16.37
N LYS A 155 -13.57 23.30 -15.96
CA LYS A 155 -14.13 23.37 -14.61
C LYS A 155 -13.30 22.54 -13.64
N PRO A 156 -12.63 23.13 -12.63
CA PRO A 156 -11.86 22.37 -11.65
C PRO A 156 -12.77 21.48 -10.78
N LEU A 157 -12.30 20.27 -10.45
CA LEU A 157 -13.01 19.36 -9.52
C LEU A 157 -12.81 19.75 -8.06
N ALA A 158 -11.63 20.26 -7.72
CA ALA A 158 -11.25 20.65 -6.38
C ALA A 158 -10.18 21.77 -6.42
N ARG A 159 -9.94 22.40 -5.27
CA ARG A 159 -8.87 23.40 -5.08
C ARG A 159 -7.94 22.95 -3.96
N MET A 160 -6.64 22.96 -4.21
CA MET A 160 -5.63 22.72 -3.18
C MET A 160 -5.50 23.97 -2.29
N LEU A 161 -5.93 23.87 -1.04
CA LEU A 161 -5.84 24.99 -0.08
C LEU A 161 -4.48 25.09 0.59
N GLY A 162 -3.79 23.96 0.74
CA GLY A 162 -2.48 23.85 1.35
C GLY A 162 -2.08 22.39 1.50
N HIS A 163 -0.81 22.17 1.79
CA HIS A 163 -0.26 20.88 2.16
C HIS A 163 0.84 21.09 3.20
N THR A 164 1.03 20.09 4.06
CA THR A 164 2.12 20.08 5.04
C THR A 164 2.69 18.68 5.17
N THR A 165 3.96 18.60 5.53
CA THR A 165 4.68 17.35 5.75
C THR A 165 5.09 17.27 7.21
N HIS A 166 5.14 16.06 7.74
CA HIS A 166 5.59 15.80 9.11
C HIS A 166 6.36 14.49 9.12
N SER A 167 7.54 14.49 9.73
CA SER A 167 8.41 13.34 9.83
C SER A 167 8.59 12.93 11.29
N ARG A 168 8.79 11.64 11.52
CA ARG A 168 9.19 11.06 12.81
C ARG A 168 10.36 10.11 12.57
N HIS A 169 10.90 9.56 13.65
CA HIS A 169 11.86 8.46 13.54
C HIS A 169 11.25 7.32 12.69
N PRO A 170 12.02 6.62 11.82
CA PRO A 170 11.48 5.57 10.95
C PRO A 170 10.68 4.49 11.68
N SER A 171 11.11 4.10 12.89
CA SER A 171 10.39 3.14 13.74
C SER A 171 8.99 3.61 14.17
N GLU A 172 8.65 4.89 13.99
CA GLU A 172 7.36 5.50 14.35
C GLU A 172 6.56 5.93 13.11
N PHE A 173 6.89 5.45 11.90
CA PHE A 173 6.28 5.92 10.65
C PHE A 173 4.74 5.81 10.66
N THR A 174 4.19 4.79 11.30
CA THR A 174 2.73 4.52 11.37
C THR A 174 1.93 5.62 12.07
N ILE A 175 2.59 6.45 12.89
CA ILE A 175 1.95 7.58 13.61
C ILE A 175 2.42 8.95 13.11
N ALA A 176 3.29 9.00 12.10
CA ALA A 176 3.68 10.25 11.46
C ALA A 176 2.48 11.06 10.91
N PRO A 177 1.42 10.46 10.33
CA PRO A 177 0.27 11.21 9.83
C PRO A 177 -0.48 12.02 10.91
N VAL A 178 -0.40 11.64 12.18
CA VAL A 178 -1.11 12.35 13.27
C VAL A 178 -0.55 13.75 13.48
N GLY A 179 0.77 13.93 13.37
CA GLY A 179 1.43 15.23 13.59
C GLY A 179 1.03 16.27 12.54
N ARG A 180 0.82 15.83 11.30
CA ARG A 180 0.49 16.72 10.17
C ARG A 180 -0.91 17.36 10.27
N LEU A 181 -1.82 16.75 11.03
CA LEU A 181 -3.22 17.21 11.16
C LEU A 181 -3.41 18.27 12.26
N LYS A 182 -2.40 18.51 13.09
CA LYS A 182 -2.48 19.42 14.24
C LYS A 182 -2.07 20.87 13.94
N ASN A 183 -1.63 21.14 12.71
CA ASN A 183 -1.11 22.43 12.25
C ASN A 183 -2.02 23.03 11.18
#